data_AF-F0XQI1-F1
#
_entry.id   AF-F0XQI1-F1
#
_cell.length_a   1.000
_cell.length_b   1.000
_cell.length_c   1.000
_cell.angle_alpha   90.00
_cell.angle_beta   90.00
_cell.angle_gamma   90.00
#
_symmetry.space_group_name_H-M   'P 1'
#
loop_
_entity.id
_entity.type
_entity.pdbx_description
1 polymer ?
#
loop_
_entity_poly.entity_id
_entity_poly.type
_entity_poly.pdbx_seq_one_letter_code
_entity_poly.pdbx_strand_id
1 'polypeptide(L)'
;MRLCVPAASLDIEGFAVHRLQSKMQYADFSNESTIETIYCSELEDHIVKMTGAKNVRVLDYQLRRKSPSFPYFQGKLPPRPQPSLVAHVDLTPETAENIVRELYKDTAEQILRSRYQIITWYWLPDHQTDEILVFNAFDSEALSSSPCAHGAFPLPGEHGDAPARESIDARLLVMYADIKYPAPQPQSI
;
A
#
# COMPACT_ATOMS: atom_id res chain seq x y z
N MET A 1 -19.26 -7.33 -3.20
CA MET A 1 -17.94 -7.94 -3.44
C MET A 1 -17.89 -8.42 -4.87
N ARG A 2 -17.04 -7.81 -5.70
CA ARG A 2 -16.66 -8.39 -7.00
C ARG A 2 -15.66 -9.50 -6.68
N LEU A 3 -16.16 -10.71 -6.48
CA LEU A 3 -15.32 -11.87 -6.22
C LEU A 3 -14.52 -12.16 -7.50
N CYS A 4 -13.19 -12.05 -7.45
CA CYS A 4 -12.35 -12.80 -8.36
C CYS A 4 -12.58 -14.29 -8.06
N VAL A 5 -12.89 -15.08 -9.09
CA VAL A 5 -13.09 -16.53 -8.96
C VAL A 5 -12.14 -17.22 -9.95
N PRO A 6 -11.11 -17.93 -9.48
CA PRO A 6 -10.71 -18.08 -8.07
C PRO A 6 -10.22 -16.76 -7.43
N ALA A 7 -10.22 -16.70 -6.10
CA ALA A 7 -9.75 -15.53 -5.37
C ALA A 7 -8.26 -15.32 -5.65
N ALA A 8 -7.89 -14.09 -6.01
CA ALA A 8 -6.49 -13.70 -6.20
C ALA A 8 -5.75 -13.68 -4.84
N SER A 9 -4.48 -14.01 -4.88
CA SER A 9 -3.57 -14.10 -3.75
C SER A 9 -2.28 -13.32 -4.02
N LEU A 10 -1.64 -12.87 -2.94
CA LEU A 10 -0.36 -12.17 -3.04
C LEU A 10 0.77 -13.08 -3.59
N ASP A 11 0.72 -14.38 -3.30
CA ASP A 11 1.78 -15.31 -3.64
C ASP A 11 1.73 -15.79 -5.11
N ILE A 12 0.58 -15.67 -5.77
CA ILE A 12 0.39 -16.14 -7.16
C ILE A 12 0.12 -14.97 -8.10
N GLU A 13 -0.94 -14.20 -7.85
CA GLU A 13 -1.34 -13.08 -8.72
C GLU A 13 -0.63 -11.76 -8.37
N GLY A 14 0.06 -11.70 -7.23
CA GLY A 14 0.66 -10.46 -6.73
C GLY A 14 -0.37 -9.47 -6.21
N PHE A 15 -1.64 -9.85 -6.09
CA PHE A 15 -2.68 -8.99 -5.51
C PHE A 15 -3.79 -9.76 -4.81
N ALA A 16 -4.46 -9.09 -3.86
CA ALA A 16 -5.63 -9.64 -3.18
C ALA A 16 -6.64 -8.55 -2.81
N VAL A 17 -7.91 -8.92 -2.70
CA VAL A 17 -9.00 -8.04 -2.24
C VAL A 17 -9.52 -8.55 -0.90
N HIS A 18 -9.52 -7.69 0.12
CA HIS A 18 -9.99 -8.02 1.46
C HIS A 18 -11.04 -7.03 1.95
N ARG A 19 -11.57 -7.28 3.14
CA ARG A 19 -12.40 -6.33 3.89
C ARG A 19 -11.73 -5.96 5.20
N LEU A 20 -11.66 -4.67 5.47
CA LEU A 20 -11.15 -4.09 6.69
C LEU A 20 -12.26 -3.25 7.30
N GLN A 21 -12.81 -3.75 8.40
CA GLN A 21 -13.73 -2.94 9.17
C GLN A 21 -12.93 -1.99 10.05
N SER A 22 -12.70 -0.79 9.52
CA SER A 22 -12.05 0.26 10.27
C SER A 22 -13.00 0.93 11.25
N LYS A 23 -12.48 1.36 12.39
CA LYS A 23 -13.22 2.26 13.31
C LYS A 23 -13.30 3.69 12.77
N MET A 24 -12.46 4.07 11.81
CA MET A 24 -12.53 5.39 11.17
C MET A 24 -13.79 5.55 10.35
N GLN A 25 -14.32 6.77 10.35
CA GLN A 25 -15.37 7.21 9.46
C GLN A 25 -14.76 7.99 8.29
N TYR A 26 -15.52 8.18 7.21
CA TYR A 26 -15.06 8.94 6.05
C TYR A 26 -14.64 10.38 6.43
N ALA A 27 -15.30 10.99 7.41
CA ALA A 27 -14.95 12.33 7.90
C ALA A 27 -13.53 12.40 8.52
N ASP A 28 -12.99 11.27 8.96
CA ASP A 28 -11.67 11.19 9.60
C ASP A 28 -10.53 11.10 8.57
N PHE A 29 -10.83 10.93 7.27
CA PHE A 29 -9.83 10.76 6.20
C PHE A 29 -8.91 11.98 6.01
N SER A 30 -9.28 13.15 6.53
CA SER A 30 -8.43 14.34 6.54
C SER A 30 -7.67 14.54 7.84
N ASN A 31 -7.81 13.66 8.83
CA ASN A 31 -7.14 13.75 10.11
C ASN A 31 -5.95 12.78 10.16
N GLU A 32 -4.75 13.32 9.91
CA GLU A 32 -3.48 12.56 9.89
C GLU A 32 -3.27 11.76 11.19
N SER A 33 -3.56 12.34 12.35
CA SER A 33 -3.42 11.65 13.64
C SER A 33 -4.36 10.45 13.75
N THR A 34 -5.56 10.53 13.18
CA THR A 34 -6.51 9.42 13.20
C THR A 34 -6.08 8.32 12.23
N ILE A 35 -5.58 8.69 11.05
CA ILE A 35 -5.02 7.74 10.08
C ILE A 35 -3.86 6.97 10.73
N GLU A 36 -2.91 7.66 11.36
CA GLU A 36 -1.74 7.04 11.97
C GLU A 36 -2.09 6.15 13.16
N THR A 37 -2.95 6.62 14.06
CA THR A 37 -3.21 5.90 15.33
C THR A 37 -4.27 4.81 15.20
N ILE A 38 -5.18 4.92 14.23
CA ILE A 38 -6.28 3.97 14.05
C ILE A 38 -6.05 3.16 12.78
N TYR A 39 -6.07 3.79 11.61
CA TYR A 39 -6.07 3.06 10.34
C TYR A 39 -4.78 2.30 10.08
N CYS A 40 -3.62 2.92 10.31
CA CYS A 40 -2.33 2.25 10.14
C CYS A 40 -2.20 1.05 11.10
N SER A 41 -2.64 1.19 12.36
CA SER A 41 -2.64 0.08 13.31
C SER A 41 -3.59 -1.05 12.89
N GLU A 42 -4.79 -0.71 12.41
CA GLU A 42 -5.76 -1.70 11.92
C GLU A 42 -5.26 -2.40 10.65
N LEU A 43 -4.54 -1.68 9.77
CA LEU A 43 -3.88 -2.24 8.60
C LEU A 43 -2.79 -3.24 9.00
N GLU A 44 -1.87 -2.87 9.89
CA GLU A 44 -0.81 -3.77 10.36
C GLU A 44 -1.39 -5.06 10.93
N ASP A 45 -2.39 -4.96 11.82
CA ASP A 45 -3.08 -6.12 12.40
C ASP A 45 -3.77 -7.00 11.35
N HIS A 46 -4.40 -6.37 10.35
CA HIS A 46 -5.09 -7.09 9.29
C HIS A 46 -4.12 -7.83 8.38
N ILE A 47 -3.03 -7.17 7.97
CA ILE A 47 -2.00 -7.79 7.12
C ILE A 47 -1.28 -8.90 7.87
N VAL A 48 -0.97 -8.77 9.17
CA VAL A 48 -0.42 -9.87 9.98
C VAL A 48 -1.32 -11.11 9.90
N LYS A 49 -2.63 -10.95 10.11
CA LYS A 49 -3.59 -12.06 10.06
C LYS A 49 -3.70 -12.68 8.67
N MET A 50 -3.64 -11.86 7.63
CA MET A 50 -3.73 -12.30 6.23
C MET A 50 -2.50 -13.09 5.79
N THR A 51 -1.31 -12.62 6.17
CA THR A 51 -0.03 -13.13 5.65
C THR A 51 0.61 -14.17 6.57
N GLY A 52 0.25 -14.20 7.85
CA GLY A 52 0.95 -15.00 8.86
C GLY A 52 2.32 -14.43 9.25
N ALA A 53 2.61 -13.17 8.88
CA ALA A 53 3.85 -12.49 9.20
C ALA A 53 4.08 -12.36 10.71
N LYS A 54 5.35 -12.29 11.11
CA LYS A 54 5.75 -12.06 12.51
C LYS A 54 5.66 -10.59 12.90
N ASN A 55 5.83 -9.69 11.92
CA ASN A 55 5.66 -8.27 12.11
C ASN A 55 5.27 -7.60 10.79
N VAL A 56 4.42 -6.57 10.88
CA VAL A 56 4.08 -5.69 9.75
C VAL A 56 4.23 -4.26 10.23
N ARG A 57 4.75 -3.41 9.35
CA ARG A 57 4.92 -1.98 9.62
C ARG A 57 4.45 -1.14 8.44
N VAL A 58 3.59 -0.15 8.68
CA VAL A 58 3.35 0.92 7.71
C VAL A 58 4.61 1.78 7.59
N LEU A 59 5.13 1.89 6.37
CA LEU A 59 6.30 2.70 6.02
C LEU A 59 5.92 4.16 5.84
N ASP A 60 4.87 4.38 5.07
CA ASP A 60 4.29 5.68 4.76
C ASP A 60 2.89 5.50 4.19
N TYR A 61 2.15 6.61 4.10
CA TYR A 61 0.88 6.69 3.40
C TYR A 61 0.71 8.03 2.70
N GLN A 62 -0.13 8.08 1.68
CA GLN A 62 -0.50 9.28 0.94
C GLN A 62 -2.01 9.38 0.80
N LEU A 63 -2.56 10.54 1.19
CA LEU A 63 -3.93 10.91 0.85
C LEU A 63 -3.98 11.43 -0.59
N ARG A 64 -4.51 10.60 -1.50
CA ARG A 64 -4.66 10.95 -2.91
C ARG A 64 -6.05 11.53 -3.16
N ARG A 65 -6.08 12.76 -3.67
CA ARG A 65 -7.28 13.42 -4.20
C ARG A 65 -7.02 13.84 -5.64
N LYS A 66 -7.82 13.32 -6.57
CA LYS A 66 -7.68 13.66 -8.00
C LYS A 66 -7.91 15.16 -8.17
N SER A 67 -6.93 15.87 -8.74
CA SER A 67 -7.11 17.28 -9.08
C SER A 67 -8.11 17.42 -10.24
N PRO A 68 -8.98 18.45 -10.24
CA PRO A 68 -9.84 18.75 -11.39
C PRO A 68 -9.06 18.99 -12.69
N SER A 69 -7.80 19.44 -12.58
CA SER A 69 -6.93 19.67 -13.74
C SER A 69 -6.18 18.42 -14.19
N PHE A 70 -6.33 17.27 -13.53
CA PHE A 70 -5.65 16.03 -13.93
C PHE A 70 -6.19 15.53 -15.30
N PRO A 71 -5.32 15.04 -16.22
CA PRO A 71 -3.87 14.89 -16.10
C PRO A 71 -3.06 16.12 -16.59
N TYR A 72 -3.73 17.19 -17.02
CA TYR A 72 -3.12 18.35 -17.67
C TYR A 72 -3.03 19.58 -16.76
N PHE A 73 -1.85 19.79 -16.16
CA PHE A 73 -1.60 20.87 -15.20
C PHE A 73 -1.18 22.21 -15.81
N GLN A 74 -1.34 22.40 -17.13
CA GLN A 74 -1.01 23.65 -17.85
C GLN A 74 0.41 24.18 -17.53
N GLY A 75 1.40 23.28 -17.42
CA GLY A 75 2.79 23.63 -17.11
C GLY A 75 3.08 23.95 -15.64
N LYS A 76 2.11 23.81 -14.73
CA LYS A 76 2.33 23.90 -13.28
C LYS A 76 2.54 22.52 -12.68
N LEU A 77 3.30 22.45 -11.57
CA LEU A 77 3.35 21.23 -10.77
C LEU A 77 2.01 21.04 -10.04
N PRO A 78 1.52 19.79 -9.93
CA PRO A 78 0.32 19.53 -9.14
C PRO A 78 0.60 19.82 -7.67
N PRO A 79 -0.40 20.32 -6.90
CA PRO A 79 -0.23 20.66 -5.50
C PRO A 79 -0.04 19.45 -4.58
N ARG A 80 -0.40 18.25 -5.05
CA ARG A 80 -0.27 16.96 -4.35
C ARG A 80 0.05 15.87 -5.36
N PRO A 81 0.69 14.75 -4.94
CA PRO A 81 0.91 13.60 -5.81
C PRO A 81 -0.39 13.16 -6.51
N GLN A 82 -0.30 12.91 -7.81
CA GLN A 82 -1.43 12.51 -8.65
C GLN A 82 -1.26 11.05 -9.07
N PRO A 83 -2.35 10.38 -9.48
CA PRO A 83 -2.25 9.01 -9.99
C PRO A 83 -1.32 8.93 -11.22
N SER A 84 -0.51 7.87 -11.33
CA SER A 84 0.28 7.61 -12.54
C SER A 84 -0.61 7.02 -13.63
N LEU A 85 -0.58 7.57 -14.84
CA LEU A 85 -1.26 6.98 -16.00
C LEU A 85 -0.44 5.86 -16.67
N VAL A 86 0.81 5.68 -16.25
CA VAL A 86 1.71 4.69 -16.82
C VAL A 86 1.79 3.50 -15.87
N ALA A 87 1.64 2.29 -16.41
CA ALA A 87 1.84 1.08 -15.65
C ALA A 87 3.28 1.02 -15.13
N HIS A 88 3.44 0.82 -13.82
CA HIS A 88 4.74 0.81 -13.15
C HIS A 88 4.75 -0.18 -11.99
N VAL A 89 5.95 -0.47 -11.50
CA VAL A 89 6.20 -1.15 -10.22
C VAL A 89 6.88 -0.16 -9.28
N ASP A 90 6.59 -0.22 -7.99
CA ASP A 90 7.00 0.83 -7.05
C ASP A 90 8.46 0.74 -6.63
N LEU A 91 9.01 -0.47 -6.55
CA LEU A 91 10.28 -0.73 -5.90
C LEU A 91 11.22 -1.56 -6.76
N THR A 92 12.51 -1.26 -6.62
CA THR A 92 13.60 -2.17 -7.02
C THR A 92 14.03 -3.01 -5.82
N PRO A 93 14.67 -4.18 -6.04
CA PRO A 93 15.22 -4.99 -4.95
C PRO A 93 16.20 -4.23 -4.06
N GLU A 94 17.07 -3.41 -4.65
CA GLU A 94 18.03 -2.58 -3.91
C GLU A 94 17.34 -1.58 -2.98
N THR A 95 16.28 -0.92 -3.44
CA THR A 95 15.49 -0.01 -2.60
C THR A 95 14.81 -0.77 -1.45
N ALA A 96 14.27 -1.97 -1.69
CA ALA A 96 13.65 -2.78 -0.66
C ALA A 96 14.65 -3.16 0.46
N GLU A 97 15.86 -3.61 0.09
CA GLU A 97 16.92 -3.92 1.05
C GLU A 97 17.33 -2.69 1.86
N ASN A 98 17.51 -1.54 1.19
CA ASN A 98 17.91 -0.29 1.85
C ASN A 98 16.89 0.17 2.88
N ILE A 99 15.59 0.03 2.61
CA ILE A 99 14.52 0.32 3.58
C ILE A 99 14.67 -0.54 4.84
N VAL A 100 14.87 -1.85 4.69
CA VAL A 100 15.05 -2.76 5.83
C VAL A 100 16.30 -2.39 6.63
N ARG A 101 17.41 -2.13 5.94
CA ARG A 101 18.68 -1.72 6.56
C ARG A 101 18.54 -0.41 7.34
N GLU A 102 17.82 0.56 6.78
CA GLU A 102 17.65 1.85 7.40
C GLU A 102 16.80 1.77 8.67
N LEU A 103 15.68 1.05 8.62
CA LEU A 103 14.71 0.99 9.71
C LEU A 103 15.15 0.09 10.87
N TYR A 104 15.82 -1.02 10.56
CA TYR A 104 16.08 -2.09 11.54
C TYR A 104 17.56 -2.22 11.93
N LYS A 105 18.46 -1.47 11.28
CA LYS A 105 19.90 -1.36 11.60
C LYS A 105 20.51 -2.71 11.98
N ASP A 106 20.82 -2.93 13.25
CA ASP A 106 21.47 -4.13 13.79
C ASP A 106 20.70 -5.44 13.54
N THR A 107 19.38 -5.36 13.40
CA THR A 107 18.52 -6.53 13.12
C THR A 107 18.22 -6.74 11.64
N ALA A 108 18.62 -5.80 10.77
CA ALA A 108 18.32 -5.85 9.34
C ALA A 108 18.83 -7.14 8.67
N GLU A 109 20.04 -7.58 9.00
CA GLU A 109 20.61 -8.82 8.45
C GLU A 109 19.78 -10.07 8.77
N GLN A 110 19.09 -10.11 9.91
CA GLN A 110 18.25 -11.25 10.27
C GLN A 110 16.93 -11.23 9.49
N ILE A 111 16.39 -10.03 9.24
CA ILE A 111 15.20 -9.82 8.43
C ILE A 111 15.50 -10.18 6.97
N LEU A 112 16.60 -9.67 6.41
CA LEU A 112 16.99 -9.89 5.01
C LEU A 112 17.34 -11.35 4.69
N ARG A 113 17.74 -12.15 5.70
CA ARG A 113 17.96 -13.59 5.56
C ARG A 113 16.67 -14.42 5.63
N SER A 114 15.58 -13.81 6.05
CA SER A 114 14.25 -14.42 6.08
C SER A 114 13.40 -13.84 4.96
N ARG A 115 12.23 -14.43 4.69
CA ARG A 115 11.23 -13.80 3.82
C ARG A 115 10.87 -12.40 4.35
N TYR A 116 10.80 -11.43 3.45
CA TYR A 116 10.19 -10.13 3.68
C TYR A 116 9.53 -9.62 2.39
N GLN A 117 8.48 -8.83 2.55
CA GLN A 117 7.72 -8.27 1.44
C GLN A 117 7.44 -6.80 1.68
N ILE A 118 7.33 -6.02 0.61
CA ILE A 118 6.72 -4.69 0.67
C ILE A 118 5.45 -4.77 -0.16
N ILE A 119 4.32 -4.47 0.47
CA ILE A 119 3.02 -4.43 -0.18
C ILE A 119 2.53 -3.00 -0.26
N THR A 120 1.87 -2.66 -1.36
CA THR A 120 1.22 -1.37 -1.54
C THR A 120 -0.28 -1.56 -1.60
N TRP A 121 -1.01 -0.59 -1.08
CA TRP A 121 -2.43 -0.66 -0.91
C TRP A 121 -3.16 0.35 -1.81
N TYR A 122 -4.15 -0.14 -2.53
CA TYR A 122 -4.87 0.62 -3.55
C TYR A 122 -6.38 0.33 -3.48
N TRP A 123 -7.09 0.68 -4.54
CA TRP A 123 -8.55 0.67 -4.63
C TRP A 123 -9.00 0.23 -6.02
N LEU A 124 -10.24 -0.30 -6.11
CA LEU A 124 -10.91 -0.76 -7.33
C LEU A 124 -12.19 0.04 -7.64
N PRO A 125 -12.69 0.11 -8.89
CA PRO A 125 -13.97 0.76 -9.21
C PRO A 125 -15.13 0.32 -8.30
N ASP A 126 -15.89 1.29 -7.74
CA ASP A 126 -17.00 1.10 -6.79
C ASP A 126 -16.62 0.47 -5.42
N HIS A 127 -15.34 0.57 -5.02
CA HIS A 127 -14.87 0.16 -3.69
C HIS A 127 -15.68 0.83 -2.59
N GLN A 128 -16.07 0.04 -1.60
CA GLN A 128 -16.66 0.55 -0.38
C GLN A 128 -15.56 0.95 0.61
N THR A 129 -15.91 1.77 1.61
CA THR A 129 -14.97 2.23 2.64
C THR A 129 -14.41 1.11 3.51
N ASP A 130 -15.01 -0.08 3.46
CA ASP A 130 -14.60 -1.27 4.20
C ASP A 130 -13.85 -2.29 3.34
N GLU A 131 -13.60 -2.00 2.07
CA GLU A 131 -12.89 -2.90 1.17
C GLU A 131 -11.44 -2.43 0.96
N ILE A 132 -10.60 -3.39 0.59
CA ILE A 132 -9.15 -3.30 0.65
C ILE A 132 -8.55 -3.95 -0.59
N LEU A 133 -7.64 -3.28 -1.31
CA LEU A 133 -6.87 -3.91 -2.39
C LEU A 133 -5.39 -3.85 -2.06
N VAL A 134 -4.76 -5.01 -2.04
CA VAL A 134 -3.36 -5.19 -1.68
C VAL A 134 -2.59 -5.67 -2.90
N PHE A 135 -1.45 -5.03 -3.17
CA PHE A 135 -0.52 -5.40 -4.22
C PHE A 135 0.84 -5.74 -3.63
N ASN A 136 1.48 -6.76 -4.15
CA ASN A 136 2.87 -7.07 -3.86
C ASN A 136 3.77 -6.11 -4.65
N ALA A 137 4.43 -5.18 -3.97
CA ALA A 137 5.42 -4.29 -4.60
C ALA A 137 6.81 -4.94 -4.65
N PHE A 138 7.12 -5.81 -3.70
CA PHE A 138 8.36 -6.59 -3.63
C PHE A 138 8.21 -7.80 -2.72
N ASP A 139 8.78 -8.95 -3.10
CA ASP A 139 8.88 -10.14 -2.25
C ASP A 139 10.26 -10.78 -2.44
N SER A 140 10.98 -10.97 -1.33
CA SER A 140 12.34 -11.50 -1.32
C SER A 140 12.42 -12.97 -1.73
N GLU A 141 11.32 -13.71 -1.64
CA GLU A 141 11.24 -15.14 -1.98
C GLU A 141 10.41 -15.42 -3.24
N ALA A 142 10.06 -14.38 -4.00
CA ALA A 142 9.27 -14.53 -5.21
C ALA A 142 10.00 -15.40 -6.27
N LEU A 143 9.70 -16.70 -6.27
CA LEU A 143 10.01 -17.61 -7.38
C LEU A 143 8.98 -17.47 -8.52
N SER A 144 7.76 -16.98 -8.23
CA SER A 144 6.66 -16.87 -9.20
C SER A 144 5.77 -15.61 -9.10
N SER A 145 5.73 -14.93 -7.96
CA SER A 145 5.01 -13.64 -7.82
C SER A 145 5.85 -12.46 -8.28
N SER A 146 5.58 -11.92 -9.48
CA SER A 146 6.20 -10.66 -9.92
C SER A 146 5.60 -9.46 -9.18
N PRO A 147 6.37 -8.37 -8.92
CA PRO A 147 5.79 -7.12 -8.47
C PRO A 147 4.56 -6.72 -9.31
N CYS A 148 3.48 -6.35 -8.66
CA CYS A 148 2.22 -6.05 -9.33
C CYS A 148 2.32 -4.71 -10.06
N ALA A 149 2.40 -4.78 -11.38
CA ALA A 149 2.36 -3.59 -12.23
C ALA A 149 0.97 -2.94 -12.17
N HIS A 150 0.92 -1.66 -11.85
CA HIS A 150 -0.34 -0.94 -11.70
C HIS A 150 -0.26 0.48 -12.26
N GLY A 151 -1.43 1.05 -12.54
CA GLY A 151 -1.58 2.40 -13.08
C GLY A 151 -3.04 2.82 -13.05
N ALA A 152 -3.28 4.11 -13.01
CA ALA A 152 -4.61 4.67 -13.17
C ALA A 152 -4.97 4.76 -14.66
N PHE A 153 -6.26 4.59 -14.95
CA PHE A 153 -6.81 4.78 -16.28
C PHE A 153 -8.08 5.64 -16.20
N PRO A 154 -8.40 6.43 -17.23
CA PRO A 154 -9.69 7.11 -17.30
C PRO A 154 -10.82 6.09 -17.31
N LEU A 155 -11.79 6.23 -16.40
CA LEU A 155 -12.93 5.32 -16.35
C LEU A 155 -13.91 5.66 -17.50
N PRO A 156 -14.25 4.70 -18.39
CA PRO A 156 -15.22 4.95 -19.45
C PRO A 156 -16.57 5.38 -18.87
N GLY A 157 -17.10 6.51 -19.34
CA GLY A 157 -18.38 7.05 -18.86
C GLY A 157 -18.30 7.92 -17.60
N GLU A 158 -17.09 8.18 -17.06
CA GLU A 158 -16.93 9.19 -16.01
C GLU A 158 -17.22 10.59 -16.59
N HIS A 159 -18.31 11.21 -16.14
CA HIS A 159 -18.65 12.58 -16.50
C HIS A 159 -17.82 13.57 -15.67
N GLY A 160 -17.48 14.73 -16.25
CA GLY A 160 -16.62 15.74 -15.59
C GLY A 160 -17.15 16.29 -14.26
N ASP A 161 -18.43 16.09 -13.97
CA ASP A 161 -19.08 16.52 -12.73
C ASP A 161 -19.06 15.46 -11.62
N ALA A 162 -18.49 14.27 -11.88
CA ALA A 162 -18.33 13.26 -10.85
C ALA A 162 -17.40 13.76 -9.72
N PRO A 163 -17.74 13.55 -8.44
CA PRO A 163 -16.89 13.98 -7.35
C PRO A 163 -15.50 13.37 -7.46
N ALA A 164 -14.47 14.19 -7.21
CA ALA A 164 -13.10 13.73 -7.24
C ALA A 164 -12.90 12.61 -6.22
N ARG A 165 -12.41 11.47 -6.69
CA ARG A 165 -12.09 10.33 -5.85
C ARG A 165 -11.02 10.69 -4.81
N GLU A 166 -11.24 10.25 -3.58
CA GLU A 166 -10.30 10.30 -2.47
C GLU A 166 -9.88 8.89 -2.04
N SER A 167 -8.60 8.68 -1.74
CA SER A 167 -8.09 7.41 -1.21
C SER A 167 -6.83 7.56 -0.39
N ILE A 168 -6.56 6.58 0.47
CA ILE A 168 -5.30 6.42 1.17
C ILE A 168 -4.50 5.31 0.46
N ASP A 169 -3.31 5.65 0.01
CA ASP A 169 -2.31 4.73 -0.55
C ASP A 169 -1.27 4.50 0.55
N ALA A 170 -1.02 3.26 0.95
CA ALA A 170 -0.10 2.95 2.05
C ALA A 170 0.88 1.85 1.64
N ARG A 171 2.14 2.02 2.03
CA ARG A 171 3.18 1.00 1.86
C ARG A 171 3.45 0.32 3.18
N LEU A 172 3.47 -1.01 3.18
CA LEU A 172 3.72 -1.80 4.37
C LEU A 172 4.87 -2.76 4.14
N LEU A 173 5.79 -2.80 5.10
CA LEU A 173 6.85 -3.80 5.18
C LEU A 173 6.34 -4.98 6.02
N VAL A 174 6.29 -6.15 5.41
CA VAL A 174 5.83 -7.42 5.97
C VAL A 174 7.06 -8.29 6.21
N MET A 175 7.24 -8.78 7.44
CA MET A 175 8.46 -9.49 7.85
C MET A 175 8.13 -10.80 8.55
N TYR A 176 8.87 -11.85 8.18
CA TYR A 176 8.60 -13.22 8.63
C TYR A 176 9.67 -13.78 9.57
N ALA A 177 10.75 -13.03 9.84
CA ALA A 177 11.81 -13.44 10.75
C ALA A 177 11.30 -13.65 12.19
N ASP A 178 11.66 -14.77 12.80
CA ASP A 178 11.27 -15.07 14.18
C ASP A 178 12.24 -14.40 15.18
N ILE A 179 12.12 -13.09 15.30
CA ILE A 179 13.00 -12.24 16.12
C ILE A 179 12.19 -11.28 16.98
N LYS A 180 12.83 -10.72 18.01
CA LYS A 180 12.28 -9.58 18.74
C LYS A 180 12.52 -8.31 17.92
N TYR A 181 11.48 -7.84 17.24
CA TYR A 181 11.55 -6.59 16.48
C TYR A 181 11.75 -5.39 17.42
N PRO A 182 12.75 -4.53 17.16
CA PRO A 182 12.93 -3.30 17.92
C PRO A 182 11.77 -2.34 17.67
N ALA A 183 11.59 -1.37 18.58
CA ALA A 183 10.74 -0.24 18.29
C ALA A 183 11.29 0.47 17.04
N PRO A 184 10.43 0.83 16.08
CA PRO A 184 10.87 1.41 14.84
C PRO A 184 11.53 2.77 15.07
N GLN A 185 12.70 2.96 14.47
CA GLN A 185 13.39 4.25 14.48
C GLN A 185 12.60 5.26 13.61
N PRO A 186 12.59 6.55 13.96
CA PRO A 186 12.09 7.59 13.06
C PRO A 186 12.81 7.51 11.72
N GLN A 187 12.08 7.63 10.61
CA GLN A 187 12.72 7.78 9.29
C GLN A 187 13.62 9.02 9.30
N SER A 188 14.81 8.91 8.70
CA SER A 188 15.66 10.09 8.49
C SER A 188 15.02 10.87 7.35
N ILE A 189 14.41 12.02 7.68
CA ILE A 189 13.81 12.94 6.70
C ILE A 189 14.90 13.57 5.83
#